data_AF-A0A271IXQ4-F1
#
_entry.id   AF-A0A271IXQ4-F1
#
_cell.length_a   1.000
_cell.length_b   1.000
_cell.length_c   1.000
_cell.angle_alpha   90.00
_cell.angle_beta   90.00
_cell.angle_gamma   90.00
#
_symmetry.space_group_name_H-M   'P 1'
#
loop_
_entity.id
_entity.type
_entity.pdbx_description
1 polymer ?
#
loop_
_entity_poly.entity_id
_entity_poly.type
_entity_poly.pdbx_seq_one_letter_code
_entity_poly.pdbx_strand_id
1 'polypeptide(L)'
;MSEADRRQQALVDEFAFLDDWMLRFQQVIEHGEAMEPLDGALKTDDRLVRGCQSRVWLDAGSEAGTFHVRADSDSQLVRGLASLLVRVYDGLPAEEAASAELWFPSEIGLDEHLSPNRANGLDAMRRAIQSAAGGAV
;
A
#
# COMPACT_ATOMS: atom_id res chain seq x y z
N MET A 1 1.55 -14.35 -15.75
CA MET A 1 1.33 -13.03 -15.14
C MET A 1 0.33 -13.21 -14.01
N SER A 2 0.77 -12.87 -12.80
CA SER A 2 -0.08 -12.90 -11.61
C SER A 2 -1.17 -11.80 -11.69
N GLU A 3 -2.14 -11.83 -10.79
CA GLU A 3 -3.11 -10.73 -10.66
C GLU A 3 -2.45 -9.50 -10.04
N ALA A 4 -1.51 -9.69 -9.10
CA ALA A 4 -0.66 -8.63 -8.56
C ALA A 4 0.10 -7.89 -9.67
N ASP A 5 0.72 -8.60 -10.61
CA ASP A 5 1.43 -7.99 -11.75
C ASP A 5 0.50 -7.14 -12.62
N ARG A 6 -0.72 -7.62 -12.87
CA ARG A 6 -1.71 -6.88 -13.67
C ARG A 6 -2.11 -5.57 -13.00
N ARG A 7 -2.28 -5.59 -11.68
CA ARG A 7 -2.64 -4.39 -10.90
C ARG A 7 -1.49 -3.39 -10.81
N GLN A 8 -0.26 -3.88 -10.68
CA GLN A 8 0.93 -3.04 -10.74
C GLN A 8 1.09 -2.39 -12.11
N GLN A 9 0.90 -3.14 -13.20
CA GLN A 9 0.92 -2.56 -14.55
C GLN A 9 -0.16 -1.48 -14.72
N ALA A 10 -1.37 -1.72 -14.20
CA ALA A 10 -2.44 -0.72 -14.26
C ALA A 10 -2.08 0.58 -13.52
N LEU A 11 -1.36 0.48 -12.39
CA LEU A 11 -0.81 1.66 -11.69
C LEU A 11 0.25 2.36 -12.55
N VAL A 12 1.16 1.61 -13.17
CA VAL A 12 2.18 2.20 -14.03
C VAL A 12 1.56 2.92 -15.22
N ASP A 13 0.60 2.30 -15.90
CA ASP A 13 -0.09 2.89 -17.04
C ASP A 13 -0.86 4.17 -16.65
N GLU A 14 -1.46 4.20 -15.46
CA GLU A 14 -2.13 5.38 -14.92
C GLU A 14 -1.17 6.54 -14.68
N PHE A 15 0.02 6.26 -14.13
CA PHE A 15 1.03 7.27 -13.83
C PHE A 15 1.89 7.64 -15.05
N ALA A 16 1.89 6.85 -16.12
CA ALA A 16 2.73 7.04 -17.30
C ALA A 16 2.48 8.37 -18.03
N PHE A 17 1.26 8.92 -17.94
CA PHE A 17 0.90 10.20 -18.55
C PHE A 17 1.25 11.42 -17.69
N LEU A 18 1.76 11.20 -16.48
CA LEU A 18 2.15 12.26 -15.56
C LEU A 18 3.65 12.53 -15.72
N ASP A 19 3.98 13.53 -16.56
CA ASP A 19 5.36 13.92 -16.88
C ASP A 19 6.08 14.66 -15.75
N ASP A 20 5.34 15.15 -14.75
CA ASP A 20 5.86 15.95 -13.65
C ASP A 20 5.66 15.26 -12.30
N TRP A 21 6.69 15.28 -11.46
CA TRP A 21 6.66 14.66 -10.13
C TRP A 21 5.56 15.23 -9.24
N MET A 22 5.29 16.54 -9.30
CA MET A 22 4.22 17.17 -8.53
C MET A 22 2.85 16.60 -8.90
N LEU A 23 2.62 16.31 -10.19
CA LEU A 23 1.37 15.67 -10.64
C LEU A 23 1.27 14.24 -10.10
N ARG A 24 2.35 13.46 -10.15
CA ARG A 24 2.38 12.11 -9.55
C ARG A 24 2.13 12.17 -8.05
N PHE A 25 2.74 13.13 -7.37
CA PHE A 25 2.53 13.36 -5.94
C PHE A 25 1.07 13.68 -5.64
N GLN A 26 0.43 14.55 -6.43
CA GLN A 26 -0.99 14.87 -6.29
C GLN A 26 -1.86 13.62 -6.50
N GLN A 27 -1.59 12.83 -7.54
CA GLN A 27 -2.30 11.57 -7.80
C GLN A 27 -2.23 10.60 -6.61
N VAL A 28 -1.05 10.48 -5.98
CA VAL A 28 -0.88 9.67 -4.75
C VAL A 28 -1.77 10.17 -3.63
N ILE A 29 -1.83 11.48 -3.40
CA ILE A 29 -2.68 12.08 -2.37
C ILE A 29 -4.15 11.82 -2.66
N GLU A 30 -4.59 12.03 -3.91
CA GLU A 30 -5.98 11.82 -4.34
C GLU A 30 -6.43 10.37 -4.14
N HIS A 31 -5.56 9.39 -4.43
CA HIS A 31 -5.86 7.99 -4.11
C HIS A 31 -6.05 7.75 -2.61
N GLY A 32 -5.24 8.40 -1.77
CA GLY A 32 -5.37 8.31 -0.32
C GLY A 32 -6.67 8.95 0.20
N GLU A 33 -7.08 10.08 -0.39
CA GLU A 33 -8.34 10.76 -0.05
C GLU A 33 -9.58 9.97 -0.46
N ALA A 34 -9.50 9.23 -1.57
CA ALA A 34 -10.56 8.37 -2.07
C ALA A 34 -10.76 7.07 -1.25
N MET A 35 -9.83 6.72 -0.36
CA MET A 35 -9.99 5.55 0.50
C MET A 35 -11.13 5.76 1.51
N GLU A 36 -11.89 4.71 1.76
CA GLU A 36 -12.80 4.69 2.90
C GLU A 36 -12.00 4.82 4.21
N PRO A 37 -12.41 5.69 5.15
CA PRO A 37 -11.73 5.81 6.43
C PRO A 37 -11.89 4.53 7.24
N LEU A 38 -10.82 4.13 7.91
CA LEU A 38 -10.88 3.00 8.83
C LEU A 38 -11.68 3.40 10.09
N ASP A 39 -12.55 2.50 10.56
CA ASP A 39 -13.28 2.71 11.81
C ASP A 39 -12.30 3.02 12.95
N GLY A 40 -12.60 4.02 13.78
CA GLY A 40 -11.79 4.38 14.93
C GLY A 40 -11.57 3.22 15.89
N ALA A 41 -12.51 2.27 15.98
CA ALA A 41 -12.37 1.06 16.79
C ALA A 41 -11.28 0.09 16.27
N LEU A 42 -10.90 0.20 14.99
CA LEU A 42 -9.83 -0.58 14.37
C LEU A 42 -8.49 0.18 14.39
N LYS A 43 -8.42 1.41 14.93
CA LYS A 43 -7.16 2.17 15.03
C LYS A 43 -6.44 1.85 16.34
N THR A 44 -6.15 0.58 16.55
CA THR A 44 -5.53 0.05 17.78
C THR A 44 -4.02 -0.16 17.62
N ASP A 45 -3.30 -0.22 18.74
CA ASP A 45 -1.83 -0.33 18.73
C ASP A 45 -1.31 -1.64 18.12
N ASP A 46 -2.11 -2.72 18.17
CA ASP A 46 -1.82 -4.01 17.53
C ASP A 46 -1.88 -3.95 16.00
N ARG A 47 -2.62 -3.01 15.42
CA ARG A 47 -2.72 -2.79 13.98
C ARG A 47 -1.73 -1.76 13.44
N LEU A 48 -0.89 -1.19 14.31
CA LEU A 48 0.11 -0.19 13.90
C LEU A 48 1.28 -0.83 13.15
N VAL A 49 1.58 -0.28 11.97
CA VAL A 49 2.81 -0.61 11.23
C VAL A 49 4.00 0.02 11.93
N ARG A 50 4.88 -0.81 12.47
CA ARG A 50 6.14 -0.36 13.07
C ARG A 50 7.15 0.01 11.98
N GLY A 51 7.94 1.05 12.22
CA GLY A 51 8.98 1.50 11.28
C GLY A 51 8.56 2.65 10.36
N CYS A 52 7.28 3.04 10.36
CA CYS A 52 6.83 4.30 9.78
C CYS A 52 7.04 5.45 10.77
N GLN A 53 7.45 6.63 10.27
CA GLN A 53 7.49 7.85 11.10
C GLN A 53 6.07 8.39 11.38
N SER A 54 5.19 8.29 10.39
CA SER A 54 3.75 8.54 10.56
C SER A 54 3.06 7.28 11.06
N ARG A 55 1.92 7.42 11.74
CA ARG A 55 1.15 6.25 12.15
C ARG A 55 0.39 5.71 10.95
N VAL A 56 0.48 4.40 10.76
CA VAL A 56 -0.28 3.65 9.76
C VAL A 56 -0.95 2.50 10.47
N TRP A 57 -2.25 2.36 10.29
CA TRP A 57 -3.02 1.22 10.76
C TRP A 57 -3.35 0.33 9.56
N LEU A 58 -3.13 -0.97 9.72
CA LEU A 58 -3.54 -1.98 8.74
C LEU A 58 -4.55 -2.92 9.39
N ASP A 59 -5.71 -3.06 8.75
CA ASP A 59 -6.68 -4.10 9.04
C ASP A 59 -6.58 -5.12 7.91
N ALA A 60 -5.87 -6.22 8.16
CA ALA A 60 -5.48 -7.17 7.14
C ALA A 60 -5.70 -8.61 7.63
N GLY A 61 -6.17 -9.47 6.73
CA GLY A 61 -6.39 -10.88 7.04
C GLY A 61 -6.87 -11.67 5.83
N SER A 62 -6.83 -12.99 5.93
CA SER A 62 -7.34 -13.88 4.90
C SER A 62 -8.66 -14.50 5.31
N GLU A 63 -9.66 -14.42 4.43
CA GLU A 63 -10.96 -15.06 4.58
C GLU A 63 -11.22 -15.96 3.37
N ALA A 64 -11.54 -17.23 3.62
CA ALA A 64 -11.83 -18.22 2.56
C ALA A 64 -10.77 -18.33 1.43
N GLY A 65 -9.49 -18.05 1.75
CA GLY A 65 -8.38 -18.10 0.78
C GLY A 65 -8.12 -16.79 0.04
N THR A 66 -8.97 -15.79 0.22
CA THR A 66 -8.80 -14.43 -0.31
C THR A 66 -8.22 -13.53 0.78
N PHE A 67 -7.22 -12.74 0.42
CA PHE A 67 -6.61 -11.76 1.31
C PHE A 67 -7.33 -10.42 1.19
N HIS A 68 -7.65 -9.83 2.34
CA HIS A 68 -8.26 -8.52 2.45
C HIS A 68 -7.36 -7.58 3.23
N VAL A 69 -7.24 -6.35 2.76
CA VAL A 69 -6.45 -5.32 3.45
C VAL A 69 -7.11 -3.96 3.32
N ARG A 70 -7.19 -3.26 4.45
CA ARG A 70 -7.54 -1.85 4.55
C ARG A 70 -6.44 -1.12 5.31
N ALA A 71 -6.25 0.14 4.99
CA ALA A 71 -5.21 0.96 5.59
C ALA A 71 -5.72 2.37 5.88
N ASP A 72 -5.16 3.00 6.92
CA ASP A 72 -5.35 4.42 7.19
C ASP A 72 -4.10 5.02 7.83
N SER A 73 -3.91 6.34 7.71
CA SER A 73 -2.77 7.06 8.27
C SER A 73 -3.12 8.48 8.68
N ASP A 74 -2.41 9.00 9.68
CA ASP A 74 -2.51 10.42 10.08
C ASP A 74 -1.75 11.38 9.14
N SER A 75 -1.02 10.85 8.15
CA SER A 75 -0.38 11.64 7.11
C SER A 75 -1.02 11.39 5.75
N GLN A 76 -1.47 12.44 5.06
CA GLN A 76 -2.06 12.36 3.71
C GLN A 76 -1.16 11.60 2.72
N LEU A 77 0.13 11.93 2.69
CA LEU A 77 1.08 11.25 1.80
C LEU A 77 1.20 9.76 2.11
N VAL A 78 1.31 9.40 3.38
CA VAL A 78 1.47 8.00 3.79
C VAL A 78 0.18 7.23 3.56
N ARG A 79 -0.99 7.86 3.74
CA ARG A 79 -2.28 7.30 3.35
C ARG A 79 -2.36 7.06 1.84
N GLY A 80 -1.85 7.98 1.02
CA GLY A 80 -1.72 7.79 -0.42
C GLY A 80 -0.77 6.67 -0.83
N LEU A 81 0.38 6.53 -0.14
CA LEU A 81 1.27 5.39 -0.39
C LEU A 81 0.60 4.06 0.01
N ALA A 82 -0.13 4.04 1.13
CA ALA A 82 -0.88 2.88 1.58
C ALA A 82 -2.02 2.52 0.60
N SER A 83 -2.68 3.50 -0.01
CA SER A 83 -3.75 3.25 -0.98
C SER A 83 -3.25 2.51 -2.22
N LEU A 84 -2.04 2.82 -2.70
CA LEU A 84 -1.42 2.10 -3.81
C LEU A 84 -1.16 0.63 -3.45
N LEU A 85 -0.66 0.38 -2.24
CA LEU A 85 -0.46 -0.99 -1.74
C LEU A 85 -1.80 -1.74 -1.63
N VAL A 86 -2.81 -1.13 -1.00
CA VAL A 86 -4.15 -1.73 -0.87
C VAL A 86 -4.70 -2.12 -2.24
N ARG A 87 -4.56 -1.25 -3.24
CA ARG A 87 -5.04 -1.50 -4.61
C ARG A 87 -4.32 -2.66 -5.31
N VAL A 88 -3.06 -2.94 -4.97
CA VAL A 88 -2.34 -4.12 -5.48
C VAL A 88 -2.81 -5.38 -4.74
N TYR A 89 -2.89 -5.35 -3.41
CA TYR A 89 -3.03 -6.55 -2.59
C TYR A 89 -4.48 -6.98 -2.27
N ASP A 90 -5.42 -6.05 -2.12
CA ASP A 90 -6.77 -6.39 -1.64
C ASP A 90 -7.53 -7.28 -2.62
N GLY A 91 -8.07 -8.39 -2.14
CA GLY A 91 -8.78 -9.38 -2.94
C GLY A 91 -7.88 -10.37 -3.70
N LEU A 92 -6.56 -10.35 -3.49
CA LEU A 92 -5.68 -11.38 -4.05
C LEU A 92 -5.86 -12.74 -3.34
N PRO A 93 -5.49 -13.87 -3.97
CA PRO A 93 -5.26 -15.11 -3.24
C PRO A 93 -4.20 -14.89 -2.14
N ALA A 94 -4.41 -15.44 -0.95
CA ALA A 94 -3.50 -15.23 0.19
C ALA A 94 -2.05 -15.64 -0.11
N GLU A 95 -1.85 -16.74 -0.82
CA GLU A 95 -0.53 -17.21 -1.26
C GLU A 95 0.14 -16.23 -2.23
N GLU A 96 -0.63 -15.64 -3.13
CA GLU A 96 -0.15 -14.65 -4.08
C GLU A 96 0.21 -13.35 -3.35
N ALA A 97 -0.64 -12.86 -2.45
CA ALA A 97 -0.36 -11.69 -1.63
C ALA A 97 0.89 -11.88 -0.75
N ALA A 98 1.12 -13.06 -0.20
CA ALA A 98 2.29 -13.36 0.64
C ALA A 98 3.62 -13.34 -0.15
N SER A 99 3.58 -13.64 -1.45
CA SER A 99 4.78 -13.81 -2.30
C SER A 99 4.93 -12.75 -3.39
N ALA A 100 3.96 -11.85 -3.57
CA ALA A 100 3.99 -10.83 -4.60
C ALA A 100 5.17 -9.86 -4.41
N GLU A 101 5.98 -9.71 -5.46
CA GLU A 101 7.05 -8.72 -5.54
C GLU A 101 6.50 -7.37 -6.02
N LEU A 102 6.92 -6.27 -5.38
CA LEU A 102 6.54 -4.93 -5.79
C LEU A 102 7.62 -4.28 -6.64
N TRP A 103 7.24 -3.83 -7.82
CA TRP A 103 8.09 -3.13 -8.79
C TRP A 103 7.49 -1.79 -9.24
N PHE A 104 6.17 -1.57 -9.08
CA PHE A 104 5.53 -0.32 -9.45
C PHE A 104 6.16 0.95 -8.81
N PRO A 105 6.66 0.95 -7.55
CA PRO A 105 7.17 2.18 -6.94
C PRO A 105 8.36 2.76 -7.72
N SER A 106 9.23 1.89 -8.23
CA SER A 106 10.36 2.30 -9.06
C SER A 106 9.89 2.77 -10.43
N GLU A 107 8.97 2.05 -11.07
CA GLU A 107 8.46 2.40 -12.42
C GLU A 107 7.70 3.73 -12.46
N ILE A 108 6.96 4.08 -11.41
CA ILE A 108 6.28 5.39 -11.33
C ILE A 108 7.20 6.49 -10.75
N GLY A 109 8.44 6.17 -10.40
CA GLY A 109 9.45 7.11 -9.90
C GLY A 109 9.29 7.53 -8.43
N LEU A 110 8.57 6.77 -7.59
CA LEU A 110 8.45 7.09 -6.16
C LEU A 110 9.80 7.02 -5.45
N ASP A 111 10.61 6.00 -5.73
CA ASP A 111 11.84 5.73 -4.99
C ASP A 111 12.87 6.88 -5.10
N GLU A 112 12.86 7.60 -6.21
CA GLU A 112 13.78 8.72 -6.47
C GLU A 112 13.39 10.00 -5.71
N HIS A 113 12.12 10.13 -5.34
CA HIS A 113 11.57 11.37 -4.78
C HIS A 113 11.08 11.24 -3.33
N LEU A 114 10.95 10.02 -2.82
CA LEU A 114 10.66 9.78 -1.42
C LEU A 114 11.93 9.97 -0.58
N SER A 115 11.80 10.71 0.53
CA SER A 115 12.86 10.74 1.55
C SER A 115 13.12 9.31 2.08
N PRO A 116 14.33 8.99 2.58
CA PRO A 116 14.64 7.66 3.11
C PRO A 116 13.61 7.13 4.12
N ASN A 117 13.07 7.99 4.99
CA ASN A 117 12.06 7.60 5.98
C ASN A 117 10.74 7.14 5.36
N ARG A 118 10.37 7.71 4.20
CA ARG A 118 9.12 7.38 3.49
C ARG A 118 9.27 6.11 2.66
N ALA A 119 10.42 5.93 2.01
CA ALA A 119 10.75 4.67 1.34
C ALA A 119 10.78 3.50 2.33
N ASN A 120 11.39 3.69 3.50
CA ASN A 120 11.38 2.70 4.58
C ASN A 120 9.96 2.43 5.10
N GLY A 121 9.12 3.46 5.18
CA GLY A 121 7.71 3.29 5.55
C GLY A 121 6.91 2.46 4.55
N LEU A 122 7.10 2.71 3.25
CA LEU A 122 6.49 1.92 2.17
C LEU A 122 6.90 0.45 2.24
N ASP A 123 8.18 0.18 2.45
CA ASP A 123 8.72 -1.18 2.61
C ASP A 123 8.18 -1.87 3.88
N ALA A 124 8.07 -1.13 5.00
CA ALA A 124 7.47 -1.64 6.24
C ALA A 124 5.99 -2.02 6.05
N MET A 125 5.22 -1.18 5.34
CA MET A 125 3.83 -1.49 5.01
C MET A 125 3.74 -2.74 4.12
N ARG A 126 4.58 -2.86 3.07
CA ARG A 126 4.62 -4.07 2.22
C ARG A 126 4.86 -5.33 3.05
N ARG A 127 5.86 -5.33 3.93
CA ARG A 127 6.20 -6.49 4.77
C ARG A 127 5.06 -6.85 5.73
N ALA A 128 4.41 -5.86 6.33
CA ALA A 128 3.28 -6.10 7.22
C ALA A 128 2.10 -6.75 6.48
N ILE A 129 1.80 -6.29 5.27
CA ILE A 129 0.78 -6.86 4.39
C ILE A 129 1.10 -8.32 4.03
N GLN A 130 2.32 -8.59 3.57
CA GLN A 130 2.77 -9.95 3.21
C GLN A 130 2.75 -10.90 4.42
N SER A 131 3.13 -10.42 5.61
CA SER A 131 3.06 -11.21 6.86
C SER A 131 1.63 -11.58 7.21
N ALA A 132 0.69 -10.62 7.11
CA ALA A 132 -0.72 -10.87 7.36
C ALA A 132 -1.32 -11.86 6.35
N ALA A 133 -0.93 -11.78 5.08
CA ALA A 133 -1.34 -12.73 4.05
C ALA A 133 -0.78 -14.15 4.28
N GLY A 134 0.44 -14.26 4.81
CA GLY A 134 1.08 -15.53 5.15
C GLY A 134 0.54 -16.21 6.42
N GLY A 135 -0.46 -15.63 7.09
CA GLY A 135 -1.07 -16.17 8.30
C GLY A 135 -0.28 -15.91 9.59
N ALA A 136 0.62 -14.91 9.58
CA ALA A 136 1.36 -14.49 10.76
C ALA A 136 0.94 -13.08 11.20
N VAL A 137 0.01 -13.03 12.16
CA VAL A 137 -0.11 -11.98 13.19
C VAL A 137 -0.44 -12.65 14.52
#